data_AF-A0A419F6C6-F1
#
_entry.id   AF-A0A419F6C6-F1
#
_cell.length_a   1.000
_cell.length_b   1.000
_cell.length_c   1.000
_cell.angle_alpha   90.00
_cell.angle_beta   90.00
_cell.angle_gamma   90.00
#
_symmetry.space_group_name_H-M   'P 1'
#
loop_
_entity.id
_entity.type
_entity.pdbx_description
1 polymer ?
#
loop_
_entity_poly.entity_id
_entity_poly.type
_entity_poly.pdbx_seq_one_letter_code
_entity_poly.pdbx_strand_id
1 'polypeptide(L)'
;MPKKSLESAEKKARFLTDLDKWQKMESLSAKTCAEVQKRTENTLIKMIAEIIRKDSESHIEVLKLIKDSLTKEALHLTPDELAEIWDLVDGYHNIEHKSVDIAQEAIRDSRLFEIRFLLTYLLEDESKHLKLLNQLDDFKRSLFPYR
;
A
#
# COMPACT_ATOMS: atom_id res chain seq x y z
N MET A 1 -27.36 30.79 -4.46
CA MET A 1 -26.81 29.46 -4.11
C MET A 1 -25.98 28.73 -5.21
N PRO A 2 -25.62 29.28 -6.40
CA PRO A 2 -24.92 28.49 -7.44
C PRO A 2 -23.39 28.39 -7.34
N LYS A 3 -22.70 29.30 -6.62
CA LYS A 3 -21.22 29.30 -6.56
C LYS A 3 -20.62 28.08 -5.84
N LYS A 4 -21.28 27.59 -4.78
CA LYS A 4 -20.75 26.52 -3.92
C LYS A 4 -20.80 25.13 -4.58
N SER A 5 -21.78 24.88 -5.44
CA SER A 5 -21.90 23.62 -6.19
C SER A 5 -20.89 23.55 -7.35
N LEU A 6 -20.65 24.68 -8.04
CA LEU A 6 -19.63 24.80 -9.07
C LEU A 6 -18.22 24.61 -8.50
N GLU A 7 -17.90 25.27 -7.39
CA GLU A 7 -16.60 25.12 -6.72
C GLU A 7 -16.35 23.67 -6.26
N SER A 8 -17.38 22.98 -5.78
CA SER A 8 -17.29 21.56 -5.41
C SER A 8 -17.04 20.66 -6.62
N ALA A 9 -17.66 20.96 -7.77
CA ALA A 9 -17.45 20.22 -9.01
C ALA A 9 -16.04 20.45 -9.58
N GLU A 10 -15.53 21.69 -9.55
CA GLU A 10 -14.17 22.05 -9.96
C GLU A 10 -13.12 21.37 -9.07
N LYS A 11 -13.35 21.32 -7.76
CA LYS A 11 -12.49 20.59 -6.81
C LYS A 11 -12.47 19.08 -7.12
N LYS A 12 -13.64 18.49 -7.44
CA LYS A 12 -13.71 17.08 -7.86
C LYS A 12 -12.96 16.83 -9.17
N ALA A 13 -13.13 17.69 -10.17
CA ALA A 13 -12.45 17.56 -11.46
C ALA A 13 -10.92 17.68 -11.33
N ARG A 14 -10.43 18.64 -10.52
CA ARG A 14 -9.00 18.79 -10.24
C ARG A 14 -8.45 17.56 -9.52
N PHE A 15 -9.14 17.07 -8.50
CA PHE A 15 -8.74 15.88 -7.76
C PHE A 15 -8.57 14.67 -8.68
N LEU A 16 -9.55 14.40 -9.56
CA LEU A 16 -9.45 13.31 -10.55
C LEU A 16 -8.28 13.51 -11.52
N THR A 17 -8.03 14.75 -11.93
CA THR A 17 -6.89 15.08 -12.81
C THR A 17 -5.56 14.80 -12.13
N ASP A 18 -5.43 15.09 -10.84
CA ASP A 18 -4.20 14.86 -10.09
C ASP A 18 -3.97 13.37 -9.82
N LEU A 19 -5.03 12.58 -9.57
CA LEU A 19 -4.94 11.11 -9.55
C LEU A 19 -4.44 10.55 -10.87
N ASP A 20 -4.94 11.06 -12.01
CA ASP A 20 -4.48 10.62 -13.34
C ASP A 20 -3.02 10.97 -13.61
N LYS A 21 -2.55 12.14 -13.15
CA LYS A 21 -1.13 12.49 -13.22
C LYS A 21 -0.29 11.56 -12.37
N TRP A 22 -0.71 11.29 -11.13
CA TRP A 22 0.02 10.41 -10.23
C TRP A 22 0.11 9.00 -10.78
N GLN A 23 -0.98 8.43 -11.30
CA GLN A 23 -0.97 7.10 -11.90
C GLN A 23 0.01 7.00 -13.09
N LYS A 24 0.13 8.07 -13.90
CA LYS A 24 1.13 8.15 -14.97
C LYS A 24 2.56 8.21 -14.44
N MET A 25 2.80 8.88 -13.31
CA MET A 25 4.11 8.92 -12.66
C MET A 25 4.50 7.54 -12.12
N GLU A 26 3.58 6.82 -11.48
CA GLU A 26 3.82 5.44 -11.03
C GLU A 26 4.11 4.51 -12.22
N SER A 27 3.38 4.67 -13.32
CA SER A 27 3.63 3.92 -14.56
C SER A 27 5.01 4.19 -15.14
N LEU A 28 5.49 5.43 -15.06
CA LEU A 28 6.83 5.80 -15.49
C LEU A 28 7.90 5.23 -14.54
N SER A 29 7.65 5.26 -13.23
CA SER A 29 8.52 4.66 -12.20
C SER A 29 8.72 3.16 -12.46
N ALA A 30 7.62 2.41 -12.64
CA ALA A 30 7.67 0.98 -12.91
C ALA A 30 8.46 0.65 -14.20
N LYS A 31 8.22 1.40 -15.28
CA LYS A 31 8.97 1.27 -16.55
C LYS A 31 10.46 1.58 -16.37
N THR A 32 10.77 2.63 -15.65
CA THR A 32 12.17 3.05 -15.40
C THR A 32 12.91 1.98 -14.61
N CYS A 33 12.29 1.42 -13.57
CA CYS A 33 12.85 0.32 -12.80
C CYS A 33 13.09 -0.93 -13.65
N ALA A 34 12.14 -1.30 -14.52
CA ALA A 34 12.32 -2.40 -15.45
C ALA A 34 13.51 -2.17 -16.41
N GLU A 35 13.74 -0.93 -16.85
CA GLU A 35 14.92 -0.58 -17.65
C GLU A 35 16.23 -0.63 -16.85
N VAL A 36 16.22 -0.22 -15.58
CA VAL A 36 17.38 -0.34 -14.68
C VAL A 36 17.78 -1.82 -14.53
N GLN A 37 16.82 -2.72 -14.32
CA GLN A 37 17.07 -4.15 -14.18
C GLN A 37 17.75 -4.77 -15.41
N LYS A 38 17.42 -4.29 -16.61
CA LYS A 38 18.02 -4.75 -17.87
C LYS A 38 19.45 -4.24 -18.10
N ARG A 39 19.84 -3.15 -17.44
CA ARG A 39 21.11 -2.42 -17.71
C ARG A 39 22.22 -2.71 -16.73
N THR A 40 21.94 -3.42 -15.64
CA THR A 40 22.92 -3.74 -14.60
C THR A 40 23.00 -5.24 -14.41
N GLU A 41 24.15 -5.77 -14.01
CA GLU A 41 24.30 -7.14 -13.51
C GLU A 41 24.40 -7.22 -11.99
N ASN A 42 24.44 -6.06 -11.31
CA ASN A 42 24.53 -6.01 -9.86
C ASN A 42 23.21 -6.48 -9.22
N THR A 43 23.27 -7.57 -8.45
CA THR A 43 22.10 -8.21 -7.82
C THR A 43 21.36 -7.28 -6.85
N LEU A 44 22.07 -6.47 -6.07
CA LEU A 44 21.46 -5.53 -5.13
C LEU A 44 20.65 -4.46 -5.87
N ILE A 45 21.21 -3.90 -6.94
CA ILE A 45 20.51 -2.89 -7.76
C ILE A 45 19.29 -3.51 -8.45
N LYS A 46 19.40 -4.75 -8.99
CA LYS A 46 18.25 -5.46 -9.58
C LYS A 46 17.13 -5.68 -8.56
N MET A 47 17.46 -6.03 -7.33
CA MET A 47 16.51 -6.26 -6.24
C MET A 47 15.81 -4.97 -5.82
N ILE A 48 16.56 -3.89 -5.60
CA ILE A 48 15.98 -2.58 -5.25
C ILE A 48 15.04 -2.08 -6.36
N ALA A 49 15.46 -2.21 -7.63
CA ALA A 49 14.60 -1.84 -8.75
C ALA A 49 13.33 -2.70 -8.82
N GLU A 50 13.41 -4.00 -8.50
CA GLU A 50 12.24 -4.88 -8.46
C GLU A 50 11.25 -4.48 -7.37
N ILE A 51 11.75 -4.17 -6.17
CA ILE A 51 10.95 -3.70 -5.04
C ILE A 51 10.15 -2.46 -5.44
N ILE A 52 10.85 -1.42 -5.91
CA ILE A 52 10.22 -0.15 -6.30
C ILE A 52 9.22 -0.37 -7.44
N ARG A 53 9.53 -1.25 -8.40
CA ARG A 53 8.63 -1.58 -9.51
C ARG A 53 7.31 -2.17 -8.99
N LYS A 54 7.37 -3.14 -8.09
CA LYS A 54 6.18 -3.80 -7.51
C LYS A 54 5.34 -2.85 -6.67
N ASP A 55 5.98 -1.96 -5.92
CA ASP A 55 5.28 -0.92 -5.16
C ASP A 55 4.55 0.04 -6.09
N SER A 56 5.21 0.54 -7.13
CA SER A 56 4.57 1.39 -8.14
C SER A 56 3.40 0.69 -8.85
N GLU A 57 3.51 -0.61 -9.15
CA GLU A 57 2.41 -1.39 -9.71
C GLU A 57 1.22 -1.48 -8.75
N SER A 58 1.48 -1.71 -7.47
CA SER A 58 0.44 -1.72 -6.44
C SER A 58 -0.21 -0.33 -6.27
N HIS A 59 0.58 0.75 -6.31
CA HIS A 59 0.07 2.13 -6.25
C HIS A 59 -0.84 2.46 -7.43
N ILE A 60 -0.53 1.99 -8.64
CA ILE A 60 -1.38 2.19 -9.83
C ILE A 60 -2.77 1.61 -9.60
N GLU A 61 -2.87 0.40 -9.03
CA GLU A 61 -4.14 -0.25 -8.75
C GLU A 61 -4.90 0.45 -7.61
N VAL A 62 -4.23 0.90 -6.55
CA VAL A 62 -4.85 1.71 -5.49
C VAL A 62 -5.43 3.02 -6.06
N LEU A 63 -4.66 3.75 -6.88
CA LEU A 63 -5.12 4.98 -7.53
C LEU A 63 -6.31 4.75 -8.46
N LYS A 64 -6.30 3.63 -9.18
CA LYS A 64 -7.41 3.19 -10.03
C LYS A 64 -8.66 2.91 -9.20
N LEU A 65 -8.51 2.19 -8.08
CA LEU A 65 -9.61 1.89 -7.18
C LEU A 65 -10.26 3.16 -6.63
N ILE A 66 -9.45 4.13 -6.18
CA ILE A 66 -9.94 5.44 -5.69
C ILE A 66 -10.69 6.20 -6.80
N LYS A 67 -10.17 6.18 -8.03
CA LYS A 67 -10.82 6.86 -9.16
C LYS A 67 -12.14 6.20 -9.53
N ASP A 68 -12.15 4.87 -9.61
CA ASP A 68 -13.35 4.09 -9.90
C ASP A 68 -14.38 4.25 -8.79
N SER A 69 -13.96 4.37 -7.53
CA SER A 69 -14.87 4.60 -6.40
C SER A 69 -15.60 5.94 -6.44
N LEU A 70 -15.04 6.93 -7.12
CA LEU A 70 -15.58 8.28 -7.23
C LEU A 70 -16.37 8.54 -8.52
N THR A 71 -16.20 7.66 -9.51
CA THR A 71 -16.72 7.86 -10.88
C THR A 71 -17.62 6.74 -11.37
N LYS A 72 -17.50 5.52 -10.82
CA LYS A 72 -18.26 4.34 -11.23
C LYS A 72 -19.13 3.82 -10.09
N GLU A 73 -18.52 3.31 -9.03
CA GLU A 73 -19.21 2.61 -7.94
C GLU A 73 -18.50 2.81 -6.61
N ALA A 74 -19.22 3.28 -5.59
CA ALA A 74 -18.62 3.53 -4.29
C ALA A 74 -18.10 2.22 -3.65
N LEU A 75 -16.96 2.32 -2.94
CA LEU A 75 -16.46 1.20 -2.14
C LEU A 75 -17.50 0.83 -1.08
N HIS A 76 -17.83 -0.45 -1.04
CA HIS A 76 -18.67 -1.05 -0.02
C HIS A 76 -17.97 -2.29 0.52
N LEU A 77 -18.11 -2.51 1.81
CA LEU A 77 -17.67 -3.72 2.49
C LEU A 77 -18.76 -4.05 3.49
N THR A 78 -19.44 -5.17 3.29
CA THR A 78 -20.51 -5.61 4.16
C THR A 78 -19.96 -6.36 5.38
N PRO A 79 -20.69 -6.36 6.51
CA PRO A 79 -20.35 -7.16 7.68
C PRO A 79 -20.12 -8.65 7.36
N ASP A 80 -20.91 -9.22 6.45
CA ASP A 80 -20.84 -10.64 6.08
C ASP A 80 -19.58 -10.93 5.26
N GLU A 81 -19.26 -10.10 4.26
CA GLU A 81 -18.02 -10.21 3.47
C GLU A 81 -16.78 -10.11 4.35
N LEU A 82 -16.79 -9.24 5.37
CA LEU A 82 -15.68 -9.12 6.31
C LEU A 82 -15.62 -10.32 7.26
N ALA A 83 -16.76 -10.84 7.71
CA ALA A 83 -16.82 -11.98 8.61
C ALA A 83 -16.25 -13.26 7.97
N GLU A 84 -16.46 -13.47 6.67
CA GLU A 84 -15.96 -14.65 5.94
C GLU A 84 -14.43 -14.76 5.91
N ILE A 85 -13.73 -13.63 5.92
CA ILE A 85 -12.26 -13.57 5.84
C ILE A 85 -11.59 -13.26 7.18
N TRP A 86 -12.37 -13.01 8.22
CA TRP A 86 -11.86 -12.43 9.47
C TRP A 86 -10.83 -13.30 10.18
N ASP A 87 -11.09 -14.60 10.30
CA ASP A 87 -10.16 -15.52 10.96
C ASP A 87 -8.80 -15.59 10.24
N LEU A 88 -8.80 -15.37 8.91
CA LEU A 88 -7.58 -15.28 8.11
C LEU A 88 -6.84 -13.96 8.36
N VAL A 89 -7.58 -12.84 8.49
CA VAL A 89 -7.01 -11.52 8.81
C VAL A 89 -6.37 -11.53 10.20
N ASP A 90 -7.04 -12.04 11.22
CA ASP A 90 -6.51 -12.18 12.58
C ASP A 90 -5.26 -13.09 12.60
N GLY A 91 -5.32 -14.21 11.87
CA GLY A 91 -4.18 -15.10 11.71
C GLY A 91 -2.98 -14.40 11.07
N TYR A 92 -3.23 -13.60 10.03
CA TYR A 92 -2.20 -12.84 9.33
C TYR A 92 -1.62 -11.72 10.21
N HIS A 93 -2.45 -11.03 11.00
CA HIS A 93 -2.01 -10.03 11.98
C HIS A 93 -0.97 -10.61 12.97
N ASN A 94 -1.20 -11.82 13.48
CA ASN A 94 -0.24 -12.50 14.36
C ASN A 94 1.05 -12.90 13.64
N ILE A 95 0.99 -13.25 12.35
CA ILE A 95 2.18 -13.53 11.54
C ILE A 95 3.01 -12.24 11.40
N GLU A 96 2.38 -11.14 11.02
CA GLU A 96 3.05 -9.84 10.84
C GLU A 96 3.72 -9.34 12.11
N HIS A 97 3.07 -9.49 13.27
CA HIS A 97 3.70 -9.17 14.56
C HIS A 97 4.99 -9.96 14.80
N LYS A 98 4.99 -11.26 14.54
CA LYS A 98 6.18 -12.10 14.70
C LYS A 98 7.27 -11.73 13.69
N SER A 99 6.89 -11.42 12.45
CA SER A 99 7.83 -10.97 11.42
C SER A 99 8.55 -9.68 11.84
N VAL A 100 7.82 -8.72 12.43
CA VAL A 100 8.40 -7.49 12.99
C VAL A 100 9.40 -7.79 14.10
N ASP A 101 9.07 -8.66 15.05
CA ASP A 101 9.97 -9.03 16.15
C ASP A 101 11.26 -9.68 15.63
N ILE A 102 11.12 -10.63 14.71
CA ILE A 102 12.25 -11.31 14.06
C ILE A 102 13.13 -10.31 13.28
N ALA A 103 12.53 -9.38 12.54
CA ALA A 103 13.26 -8.39 11.78
C ALA A 103 14.05 -7.44 12.71
N GLN A 104 13.46 -7.02 13.83
CA GLN A 104 14.14 -6.21 14.84
C GLN A 104 15.34 -6.95 15.46
N GLU A 105 15.17 -8.24 15.79
CA GLU A 105 16.26 -9.09 16.28
C GLU A 105 17.40 -9.19 15.26
N ALA A 106 17.07 -9.51 14.01
CA ALA A 106 18.06 -9.63 12.94
C ALA A 106 18.83 -8.32 12.70
N ILE A 107 18.18 -7.17 12.79
CA ILE A 107 18.83 -5.85 12.69
C ILE A 107 19.80 -5.61 13.85
N ARG A 108 19.46 -6.02 15.08
CA ARG A 108 20.35 -5.89 16.24
C ARG A 108 21.60 -6.74 16.09
N ASP A 109 21.46 -7.96 15.59
CA ASP A 109 22.56 -8.92 15.49
C ASP A 109 23.46 -8.68 14.28
N SER A 110 22.93 -8.07 13.22
CA SER A 110 23.70 -7.77 12.01
C SER A 110 24.64 -6.58 12.21
N ARG A 111 25.92 -6.78 11.86
CA ARG A 111 26.97 -5.75 11.84
C ARG A 111 27.30 -5.24 10.44
N LEU A 112 26.78 -5.90 9.40
CA LEU A 112 27.04 -5.55 8.00
C LEU A 112 26.04 -4.49 7.53
N PHE A 113 26.53 -3.38 7.02
CA PHE A 113 25.71 -2.22 6.66
C PHE A 113 24.66 -2.57 5.59
N GLU A 114 25.05 -3.29 4.56
CA GLU A 114 24.21 -3.66 3.41
C GLU A 114 23.08 -4.60 3.83
N ILE A 115 23.37 -5.53 4.75
CA ILE A 115 22.36 -6.44 5.31
C ILE A 115 21.41 -5.67 6.21
N ARG A 116 21.92 -4.79 7.09
CA ARG A 116 21.07 -3.95 7.95
C ARG A 116 20.15 -3.06 7.13
N PHE A 117 20.63 -2.51 6.02
CA PHE A 117 19.82 -1.74 5.08
C PHE A 117 18.63 -2.55 4.56
N LEU A 118 18.88 -3.77 4.05
CA LEU A 118 17.80 -4.64 3.55
C LEU A 118 16.85 -5.09 4.67
N LEU A 119 17.36 -5.42 5.85
CA LEU A 119 16.52 -5.79 6.99
C LEU A 119 15.66 -4.63 7.48
N THR A 120 16.17 -3.39 7.41
CA THR A 120 15.39 -2.19 7.76
C THR A 120 14.25 -1.99 6.77
N TYR A 121 14.51 -2.17 5.47
CA TYR A 121 13.47 -2.15 4.45
C TYR A 121 12.37 -3.19 4.72
N LEU A 122 12.74 -4.44 5.04
CA LEU A 122 11.76 -5.47 5.39
C LEU A 122 10.93 -5.08 6.63
N LEU A 123 11.60 -4.57 7.68
CA LEU A 123 10.90 -4.11 8.89
C LEU A 123 9.89 -2.98 8.59
N GLU A 124 10.24 -2.05 7.70
CA GLU A 124 9.33 -0.98 7.28
C GLU A 124 8.09 -1.53 6.57
N ASP A 125 8.26 -2.54 5.72
CA ASP A 125 7.16 -3.19 5.01
C ASP A 125 6.24 -4.00 5.94
N GLU A 126 6.77 -4.80 6.86
CA GLU A 126 5.93 -5.54 7.81
C GLU A 126 5.22 -4.57 8.79
N SER A 127 5.89 -3.48 9.17
CA SER A 127 5.27 -2.41 9.95
C SER A 127 4.15 -1.70 9.20
N LYS A 128 4.26 -1.59 7.87
CA LYS A 128 3.21 -1.05 6.98
C LYS A 128 2.04 -2.03 6.90
N HIS A 129 2.29 -3.34 6.71
CA HIS A 129 1.25 -4.36 6.69
C HIS A 129 0.45 -4.38 7.99
N LEU A 130 1.14 -4.35 9.13
CA LEU A 130 0.52 -4.28 10.45
C LEU A 130 -0.41 -3.08 10.59
N LYS A 131 -0.01 -1.90 10.11
CA LYS A 131 -0.86 -0.69 10.14
C LYS A 131 -2.11 -0.85 9.27
N LEU A 132 -2.00 -1.46 8.10
CA LEU A 132 -3.14 -1.68 7.20
C LEU A 132 -4.16 -2.65 7.83
N LEU A 133 -3.69 -3.72 8.47
CA LEU A 133 -4.56 -4.67 9.17
C LEU A 133 -5.27 -4.02 10.35
N ASN A 134 -4.55 -3.24 11.17
CA ASN A 134 -5.15 -2.49 12.28
C ASN A 134 -6.25 -1.50 11.81
N GLN A 135 -6.06 -0.86 10.64
CA GLN A 135 -7.10 0.01 10.06
C GLN A 135 -8.34 -0.78 9.63
N LEU A 136 -8.17 -2.01 9.17
CA LEU A 136 -9.28 -2.90 8.85
C LEU A 136 -10.03 -3.33 10.14
N ASP A 137 -9.30 -3.57 11.22
CA ASP A 137 -9.88 -3.87 12.55
C ASP A 137 -10.69 -2.68 13.09
N ASP A 138 -10.21 -1.45 12.90
CA ASP A 138 -10.95 -0.24 13.28
C ASP A 138 -12.22 -0.09 12.43
N PHE A 139 -12.17 -0.42 11.14
CA PHE A 139 -13.34 -0.44 10.28
C PHE A 139 -14.39 -1.44 10.79
N LYS A 140 -13.98 -2.66 11.21
CA LYS A 140 -14.86 -3.64 11.86
C LYS A 140 -15.55 -3.04 13.09
N ARG A 141 -14.80 -2.40 13.99
CA ARG A 141 -15.37 -1.79 15.21
C ARG A 141 -16.42 -0.74 14.87
N SER A 142 -16.24 -0.01 13.77
CA SER A 142 -17.22 0.96 13.29
C SER A 142 -18.49 0.33 12.72
N LEU A 143 -18.39 -0.86 12.11
CA LEU A 143 -19.52 -1.63 11.57
C LEU A 143 -20.30 -2.38 12.66
N PHE A 144 -19.63 -2.75 13.76
CA PHE A 144 -20.22 -3.45 14.91
C PHE A 144 -20.04 -2.66 16.23
N PRO A 145 -20.68 -1.48 16.40
CA PRO A 145 -20.47 -0.63 17.57
C PRO A 145 -21.05 -1.19 18.88
N TYR A 146 -21.78 -2.32 18.85
CA TYR A 146 -22.40 -2.96 20.00
C TYR A 146 -22.19 -4.48 19.99
N ARG A 147 -20.98 -4.93 20.31
CA ARG A 147 -20.71 -6.25 20.91
C ARG A 147 -19.58 -6.14 21.91
#